data_AF-A0A6A9SQK8-F1
#
_entry.id   AF-A0A6A9SQK8-F1
#
_cell.length_a   1.000
_cell.length_b   1.000
_cell.length_c   1.000
_cell.angle_alpha   90.00
_cell.angle_beta   90.00
_cell.angle_gamma   90.00
#
_symmetry.space_group_name_H-M   'P 1'
#
loop_
_entity.id
_entity.type
_entity.pdbx_description
1 polymer ?
#
loop_
_entity_poly.entity_id
_entity_poly.type
_entity_poly.pdbx_seq_one_letter_code
_entity_poly.pdbx_strand_id
1 'polypeptide(L)'
;MPPWHASAVLADSKSLTAGEAVGWTFPGAGYHTPVVCINLEDLEGNTDDTLTVAFDGDAATYEEDSRTLSEVQSYTVDLPQCEGVQVTSSNGCTYSVEVRNNPR
;
A
#
# COMPACT_ATOMS: atom_id res chain seq x y z
N MET A 1 -19.71 -11.26 4.77
CA MET A 1 -18.89 -10.68 3.68
C MET A 1 -18.25 -11.84 2.94
N PRO A 2 -18.22 -11.83 1.59
CA PRO A 2 -17.49 -12.87 0.85
C PRO A 2 -16.02 -12.88 1.30
N PRO A 3 -15.39 -14.07 1.42
CA PRO A 3 -14.01 -14.18 1.87
C PRO A 3 -13.06 -13.62 0.80
N TRP A 4 -12.21 -12.67 1.19
CA TRP A 4 -11.11 -12.17 0.36
C TRP A 4 -10.23 -13.33 -0.11
N HIS A 5 -9.73 -13.29 -1.35
CA HIS A 5 -8.85 -14.36 -1.87
C HIS A 5 -7.50 -14.40 -1.15
N ALA A 6 -6.99 -13.22 -0.78
CA ALA A 6 -5.78 -13.06 0.00
C ALA A 6 -5.81 -11.69 0.69
N SER A 7 -5.18 -11.58 1.85
CA SER A 7 -4.93 -10.32 2.53
C SER A 7 -3.58 -10.36 3.23
N ALA A 8 -2.88 -9.24 3.28
CA ALA A 8 -1.60 -9.11 3.97
C ALA A 8 -1.50 -7.75 4.64
N VAL A 9 -0.92 -7.73 5.83
CA VAL A 9 -0.63 -6.51 6.57
C VAL A 9 0.83 -6.16 6.30
N LEU A 10 1.07 -5.04 5.62
CA LEU A 10 2.40 -4.52 5.31
C LEU A 10 2.97 -3.72 6.48
N ALA A 11 2.10 -3.00 7.18
CA ALA A 11 2.42 -2.26 8.40
C ALA A 11 1.19 -2.26 9.33
N ASP A 12 1.43 -2.40 10.63
CA ASP A 12 0.38 -2.36 11.68
C ASP A 12 0.89 -1.44 12.79
N SER A 13 0.42 -0.19 12.80
CA SER A 13 0.91 0.90 13.65
C SER A 13 2.44 0.94 13.71
N LYS A 14 3.09 0.82 12.55
CA LYS A 14 4.55 0.74 12.44
C LYS A 14 5.09 1.95 11.70
N SER A 15 6.13 2.56 12.25
CA SER A 15 6.92 3.57 11.54
C SER A 15 7.62 2.93 10.35
N LEU A 16 7.25 3.38 9.15
CA LEU A 16 8.01 3.07 7.95
C LEU A 16 9.28 3.90 7.98
N THR A 17 10.43 3.31 7.68
CA THR A 17 11.66 4.10 7.53
C THR A 17 11.56 4.92 6.25
N ALA A 18 12.03 6.17 6.27
CA ALA A 18 12.11 7.01 5.08
C ALA A 18 12.86 6.29 3.94
N GLY A 19 12.21 6.14 2.79
CA GLY A 19 12.74 5.46 1.61
C GLY A 19 12.75 3.92 1.69
N GLU A 20 12.27 3.31 2.78
CA GLU A 20 12.12 1.85 2.86
C GLU A 20 10.80 1.41 2.22
N ALA A 21 10.92 0.53 1.22
CA ALA A 21 9.77 -0.07 0.58
C ALA A 21 9.33 -1.34 1.34
N VAL A 22 8.09 -1.36 1.80
CA VAL A 22 7.42 -2.57 2.29
C VAL A 22 6.50 -3.11 1.20
N GLY A 23 6.57 -4.40 0.90
CA GLY A 23 5.83 -4.95 -0.24
C GLY A 23 5.25 -6.33 0.02
N TRP A 24 4.25 -6.67 -0.79
CA TRP A 24 3.58 -7.96 -0.76
C TRP A 24 3.35 -8.45 -2.19
N THR A 25 3.66 -9.72 -2.42
CA THR A 25 3.33 -10.44 -3.65
C THR A 25 2.18 -11.38 -3.37
N PHE A 26 1.15 -11.36 -4.21
CA PHE A 26 -0.03 -12.20 -4.00
C PHE A 26 0.30 -13.67 -4.24
N PRO A 27 -0.09 -14.57 -3.33
CA PRO A 27 0.14 -16.00 -3.52
C PRO A 27 -0.84 -16.57 -4.56
N GLY A 28 -0.30 -17.33 -5.51
CA GLY A 28 -1.07 -17.93 -6.60
C GLY A 28 -0.58 -17.46 -7.96
N ALA A 29 -1.09 -18.09 -9.03
CA ALA A 29 -0.77 -17.69 -10.39
C ALA A 29 -1.86 -16.75 -10.94
N GLY A 30 -1.43 -15.67 -11.61
CA GLY A 30 -2.28 -14.76 -12.36
C GLY A 30 -2.57 -13.44 -11.65
N TYR A 31 -3.22 -12.53 -12.38
CA TYR A 31 -3.42 -11.17 -11.91
C TYR A 31 -4.56 -10.98 -10.92
N HIS A 32 -4.32 -10.12 -9.96
CA HIS A 32 -5.26 -9.81 -8.90
C HIS A 32 -5.67 -8.35 -9.01
N THR A 33 -6.90 -8.02 -8.61
CA THR A 33 -7.37 -6.63 -8.50
C THR A 33 -7.39 -6.26 -7.03
N PRO A 34 -6.24 -5.93 -6.42
CA PRO A 34 -6.18 -5.66 -5.01
C PRO A 34 -6.59 -4.23 -4.69
N VAL A 35 -6.89 -4.04 -3.42
CA VAL A 35 -7.10 -2.74 -2.79
C VAL A 35 -6.08 -2.60 -1.70
N VAL A 36 -5.40 -1.46 -1.66
CA VAL A 36 -4.46 -1.10 -0.59
C VAL A 36 -5.14 -0.10 0.33
N CYS A 37 -5.36 -0.49 1.57
CA CYS A 37 -5.89 0.36 2.64
C CYS A 37 -4.73 0.96 3.42
N ILE A 38 -4.66 2.28 3.48
CA ILE A 38 -3.59 3.03 4.14
C ILE A 38 -4.19 3.94 5.19
N ASN A 39 -3.59 3.94 6.37
CA ASN A 39 -3.91 4.84 7.46
C ASN A 39 -2.62 5.48 7.96
N LEU A 40 -2.48 6.80 7.83
CA LEU A 40 -1.44 7.57 8.50
C LEU A 40 -1.88 7.83 9.94
N GLU A 41 -1.09 7.39 10.91
CA GLU A 41 -1.42 7.46 12.34
C GLU A 41 -0.63 8.54 13.08
N ASP A 42 0.62 8.74 12.71
CA ASP A 42 1.48 9.79 13.28
C ASP A 42 2.46 10.28 12.22
N LEU A 43 2.59 11.61 12.11
CA LEU A 43 3.59 12.27 11.26
C LEU A 43 4.99 12.26 11.89
N GLU A 44 5.15 11.80 13.14
CA GLU A 44 6.45 11.68 13.82
C GLU A 44 7.21 13.03 13.89
N GLY A 45 6.47 14.13 13.97
CA GLY A 45 7.01 15.50 13.98
C GLY A 45 7.28 16.11 12.60
N ASN A 46 6.95 15.43 11.50
CA ASN A 46 6.97 15.99 10.15
C ASN A 46 5.74 16.89 9.89
N THR A 47 5.89 17.86 8.98
CA THR A 47 4.76 18.70 8.52
C THR A 47 3.83 17.93 7.61
N ASP A 48 4.42 17.10 6.74
CA ASP A 48 3.73 16.23 5.79
C ASP A 48 4.62 15.02 5.48
N ASP A 49 4.03 13.99 4.88
CA ASP A 49 4.74 12.85 4.32
C ASP A 49 4.15 12.45 2.98
N THR A 50 5.00 12.02 2.06
CA THR A 50 4.55 11.50 0.76
C THR A 50 4.69 9.99 0.74
N LEU A 51 3.56 9.29 0.63
CA LEU A 51 3.50 7.85 0.51
C LEU A 51 3.32 7.47 -0.95
N THR A 52 4.16 6.57 -1.44
CA THR A 52 4.14 6.03 -2.81
C THR A 52 3.78 4.56 -2.78
N VAL A 53 2.75 4.18 -3.52
CA VAL A 53 2.31 2.81 -3.77
C VAL A 53 2.70 2.43 -5.20
N ALA A 54 3.70 1.58 -5.34
CA ALA A 54 4.17 1.06 -6.62
C ALA A 54 3.67 -0.36 -6.87
N PHE A 55 3.39 -0.71 -8.12
CA PHE A 55 2.95 -2.04 -8.52
C PHE A 55 3.29 -2.35 -9.99
N ASP A 56 3.44 -3.63 -10.30
CA ASP A 56 3.65 -4.11 -11.67
C ASP A 56 2.33 -4.65 -12.24
N GLY A 57 1.79 -3.99 -13.26
CA GLY A 57 0.53 -4.35 -13.91
C GLY A 57 0.63 -5.50 -14.94
N ASP A 58 -0.53 -5.91 -15.48
CA ASP A 58 -0.72 -7.02 -16.44
C ASP A 58 0.19 -7.03 -17.69
N ALA A 59 0.74 -5.86 -18.05
CA ALA A 59 1.66 -5.70 -19.18
C ALA A 59 3.13 -5.51 -18.79
N ALA A 60 3.52 -5.87 -17.55
CA ALA A 60 4.81 -5.48 -16.96
C ALA A 60 5.03 -3.95 -16.99
N THR A 61 3.92 -3.20 -16.93
CA THR A 61 3.96 -1.75 -16.80
C THR A 61 4.11 -1.45 -15.32
N TYR A 62 5.22 -0.79 -14.99
CA TYR A 62 5.42 -0.22 -13.68
C TYR A 62 4.52 1.01 -13.52
N GLU A 63 3.68 1.00 -12.49
CA GLU A 63 2.77 2.09 -12.16
C GLU A 63 2.93 2.48 -10.69
N GLU A 64 2.73 3.77 -10.41
CA GLU A 64 2.85 4.34 -9.06
C GLU A 64 1.67 5.28 -8.77
N ASP A 65 1.10 5.14 -7.59
CA ASP A 65 0.21 6.13 -6.98
C ASP A 65 0.97 6.81 -5.83
N SER A 66 1.14 8.13 -5.89
CA SER A 66 1.80 8.89 -4.82
C SER A 66 0.88 9.94 -4.24
N ARG A 67 0.87 10.05 -2.91
CA ARG A 67 0.01 10.97 -2.19
C ARG A 67 0.74 11.61 -1.02
N THR A 68 0.68 12.94 -0.96
CA THR A 68 1.14 13.72 0.18
C THR A 68 0.03 13.84 1.22
N LEU A 69 0.38 13.55 2.47
CA LEU A 69 -0.49 13.53 3.64
C LEU A 69 0.08 14.53 4.65
N SER A 70 -0.72 15.51 5.05
CA SER A 70 -0.31 16.56 6.00
C SER A 70 -1.00 16.45 7.36
N GLU A 71 -1.85 15.44 7.54
CA GLU A 71 -2.54 15.14 8.79
C GLU A 71 -2.92 13.65 8.85
N VAL A 72 -3.24 13.16 10.04
CA VAL A 72 -3.72 11.79 10.28
C VAL A 72 -4.96 11.54 9.43
N GLN A 73 -4.84 10.66 8.44
CA GLN A 73 -5.92 10.36 7.51
C GLN A 73 -5.82 8.93 6.96
N SER A 74 -6.98 8.39 6.60
CA SER A 74 -7.09 7.09 5.95
C SER A 74 -7.56 7.23 4.50
N TYR A 75 -7.00 6.42 3.61
CA TYR A 75 -7.48 6.31 2.24
C TYR A 75 -7.26 4.90 1.68
N THR A 76 -7.95 4.59 0.60
CA THR A 76 -7.82 3.33 -0.11
C THR A 76 -7.38 3.60 -1.55
N VAL A 77 -6.51 2.75 -2.07
CA VAL A 77 -6.06 2.78 -3.46
C VAL A 77 -6.56 1.50 -4.11
N ASP A 78 -7.44 1.65 -5.10
CA ASP A 78 -7.86 0.55 -5.97
C ASP A 78 -6.81 0.37 -7.05
N LEU A 79 -6.15 -0.79 -7.07
CA LEU A 79 -5.12 -1.07 -8.04
C LEU A 79 -5.69 -1.88 -9.21
N PRO A 80 -5.21 -1.63 -10.45
CA PRO A 80 -5.51 -2.49 -11.57
C PRO A 80 -4.87 -3.87 -11.37
N GLN A 81 -5.02 -4.73 -12.38
CA GLN A 81 -4.51 -6.10 -12.32
C GLN A 81 -2.99 -6.15 -12.12
N CYS A 82 -2.53 -6.63 -10.96
CA CYS A 82 -1.11 -6.73 -10.59
C CYS A 82 -0.78 -8.03 -9.84
N GLU A 83 0.50 -8.39 -9.80
CA GLU A 83 1.02 -9.56 -9.06
C GLU A 83 1.55 -9.21 -7.66
N GLY A 84 1.85 -7.94 -7.42
CA GLY A 84 2.36 -7.46 -6.16
C GLY A 84 2.31 -5.94 -6.04
N VAL A 85 2.53 -5.46 -4.82
CA VAL A 85 2.49 -4.06 -4.46
C VAL A 85 3.66 -3.73 -3.53
N GLN A 86 4.14 -2.49 -3.61
CA GLN A 86 5.17 -1.93 -2.75
C GLN A 86 4.70 -0.57 -2.25
N VAL A 87 4.96 -0.26 -0.99
CA VAL A 87 4.58 0.99 -0.34
C VAL A 87 5.82 1.60 0.29
N THR A 88 6.08 2.87 0.01
CA THR A 88 7.25 3.60 0.47
C THR A 88 6.84 4.93 1.05
N SER A 89 7.36 5.28 2.23
CA SER A 89 7.20 6.60 2.86
C SER A 89 8.42 7.47 2.59
N SER A 90 8.22 8.76 2.32
CA SER A 90 9.32 9.68 1.98
C SER A 90 10.05 10.19 3.22
N ASN A 91 9.32 10.52 4.28
CA ASN A 91 9.83 11.12 5.51
C ASN A 91 9.87 10.14 6.69
N GLY A 92 9.23 8.97 6.55
CA GLY A 92 9.23 7.91 7.54
C GLY A 92 8.29 8.17 8.70
N CYS A 93 6.99 7.96 8.44
CA CYS A 93 5.91 8.18 9.41
C CYS A 93 5.27 6.86 9.87
N THR A 94 4.40 6.93 10.89
CA THR A 94 3.71 5.75 11.42
C THR A 94 2.46 5.47 10.61
N TYR A 95 2.42 4.27 10.01
CA TYR A 95 1.33 3.83 9.15
C TYR A 95 0.78 2.48 9.58
N SER A 96 -0.51 2.30 9.28
CA SER A 96 -1.14 0.99 9.13
C SER A 96 -1.50 0.78 7.67
N VAL A 97 -0.93 -0.26 7.05
CA VAL A 97 -1.09 -0.57 5.63
C VAL A 97 -1.51 -2.02 5.49
N GLU A 98 -2.68 -2.24 4.88
CA GLU A 98 -3.22 -3.56 4.59
C GLU A 98 -3.54 -3.68 3.11
N VAL A 99 -3.15 -4.79 2.51
CA VAL A 99 -3.44 -5.12 1.12
C VAL A 99 -4.47 -6.24 1.10
N ARG A 100 -5.55 -6.06 0.35
CA ARG A 100 -6.63 -7.03 0.22
C ARG A 100 -6.87 -7.35 -1.25
N ASN A 101 -7.03 -8.63 -1.55
CA ASN A 101 -7.32 -9.10 -2.89
C ASN A 101 -8.79 -9.51 -3.02
N ASN A 102 -9.51 -8.89 -3.95
CA ASN A 102 -10.93 -9.12 -4.17
C ASN A 102 -11.20 -10.59 -4.58
N PRO A 103 -12.32 -11.19 -4.20
CA PRO A 103 -12.75 -12.48 -4.74
C PRO A 103 -12.94 -12.34 -6.25
N ARG A 104 -12.39 -13.28 -7.05
CA ARG A 104 -12.56 -13.31 -8.51
C ARG A 104 -13.95 -13.82 -8.89
#